data_AF-A0AAN1XVI8-F1
#
_entry.id   AF-A0AAN1XVI8-F1
#
_cell.length_a   1.000
_cell.length_b   1.000
_cell.length_c   1.000
_cell.angle_alpha   90.00
_cell.angle_beta   90.00
_cell.angle_gamma   90.00
#
_symmetry.space_group_name_H-M   'P 1'
#
loop_
_entity.id
_entity.type
_entity.pdbx_description
1 polymer ?
#
loop_
_entity_poly.entity_id
_entity_poly.type
_entity_poly.pdbx_seq_one_letter_code
_entity_poly.pdbx_strand_id
1 'polypeptide(L)' 'MGRRRRPGRHADVRLFVATGILGGFTTFSTFSLEALTLARDGSAGLATAYAAGSVALGFAAAYAGTVAARLLAPHA' A
#
# COMPACT_ATOMS: atom_id res chain seq x y z
N MET A 1 0.07 3.01 33.88
CA MET A 1 -0.33 4.36 33.41
C MET A 1 0.44 4.70 32.13
N GLY A 2 0.00 4.21 30.96
CA GLY A 2 0.70 4.44 29.68
C GLY A 2 0.53 5.88 29.22
N ARG A 3 1.60 6.68 29.24
CA ARG A 3 1.63 8.02 28.64
C ARG A 3 1.27 7.92 27.15
N ARG A 4 0.01 8.20 26.81
CA ARG A 4 -0.42 8.44 25.43
C ARG A 4 0.35 9.65 24.93
N ARG A 5 1.47 9.41 24.23
CA ARG A 5 2.18 10.46 23.50
C ARG A 5 1.17 11.01 22.50
N ARG A 6 0.65 12.22 22.73
CA ARG A 6 -0.14 12.94 21.74
C ARG A 6 0.79 13.13 20.53
N PRO A 7 0.53 12.48 19.38
CA PRO A 7 1.32 12.73 18.19
C PRO A 7 1.19 14.21 17.84
N GLY A 8 2.29 14.90 17.51
CA GLY A 8 2.20 16.29 17.02
C GLY A 8 1.42 16.32 15.69
N ARG A 9 0.84 17.47 15.33
CA ARG A 9 0.00 17.69 14.13
C ARG A 9 0.50 17.00 12.84
N HIS A 10 1.81 16.90 12.63
CA HIS A 10 2.42 16.21 11.48
C HIS A 10 2.17 14.69 11.46
N ALA A 11 2.08 14.04 12.62
CA ALA A 11 1.79 12.62 12.72
C ALA A 11 0.32 12.31 12.42
N ASP A 12 -0.61 13.22 12.77
CA ASP A 12 -2.03 13.07 12.42
C ASP A 12 -2.26 13.16 10.90
N VAL A 13 -1.61 14.13 10.23
CA VAL A 13 -1.66 14.24 8.76
C VAL A 13 -1.08 12.99 8.10
N ARG A 14 0.03 12.45 8.62
CA ARG A 14 0.62 11.22 8.08
C ARG A 14 -0.30 10.01 8.27
N LEU A 15 -0.97 9.88 9.41
CA LEU A 15 -1.96 8.83 9.67
C LEU A 15 -3.15 8.92 8.72
N PHE A 16 -3.74 10.11 8.56
CA PHE A 16 -4.87 10.31 7.67
C PHE A 16 -4.52 10.01 6.20
N VAL A 17 -3.37 10.47 5.72
CA VAL A 17 -2.95 10.27 4.33
C VAL A 17 -2.47 8.84 4.08
N ALA A 18 -1.55 8.32 4.89
CA ALA A 18 -0.95 7.00 4.64
C ALA A 18 -1.89 5.85 5.00
N THR A 19 -2.56 5.93 6.15
CA THR A 19 -3.44 4.85 6.63
C THR A 19 -4.86 5.03 6.14
N GLY A 20 -5.36 6.28 6.07
CA GLY A 20 -6.71 6.58 5.58
C GLY A 20 -6.80 6.57 4.06
N ILE A 21 -6.24 7.57 3.39
CA ILE A 21 -6.38 7.73 1.94
C ILE A 21 -5.65 6.63 1.18
N LEU A 22 -4.34 6.47 1.36
CA LEU A 22 -3.56 5.44 0.66
C LEU A 22 -4.04 4.04 1.05
N GLY A 23 -4.26 3.78 2.34
CA GLY A 23 -4.79 2.50 2.81
C GLY A 23 -6.18 2.18 2.25
N GLY A 24 -7.06 3.19 2.12
CA GLY A 24 -8.40 3.03 1.55
C GLY A 24 -8.42 2.93 0.02
N PHE A 25 -7.48 3.58 -0.67
CA PHE A 25 -7.34 3.51 -2.14
C PHE A 25 -6.76 2.15 -2.58
N THR A 26 -6.00 1.48 -1.71
CA THR A 26 -5.48 0.12 -1.95
C THR A 26 -6.44 -0.91 -1.33
N THR A 27 -7.56 -1.18 -2.00
CA THR A 27 -8.61 -2.10 -1.52
C THR A 27 -8.11 -3.54 -1.46
N PHE A 28 -7.59 -3.96 -0.31
CA PHE A 28 -7.16 -5.35 -0.05
C PHE A 28 -8.30 -6.38 -0.23
N SER A 29 -9.55 -5.95 -0.01
CA SER A 29 -10.75 -6.77 -0.22
C SER A 29 -10.88 -7.26 -1.66
N THR A 30 -10.77 -6.36 -2.64
CA THR A 30 -10.90 -6.69 -4.07
C THR A 30 -9.77 -7.62 -4.52
N PHE A 31 -8.54 -7.29 -4.13
CA PHE A 31 -7.37 -8.15 -4.37
C PHE A 31 -7.57 -9.57 -3.84
N SER A 32 -8.02 -9.68 -2.59
CA SER A 32 -8.24 -10.98 -1.94
C SER A 32 -9.37 -11.76 -2.61
N LEU A 33 -10.46 -11.09 -3.01
CA LEU A 33 -11.58 -11.71 -3.70
C LEU A 33 -11.18 -12.28 -5.07
N GLU A 34 -10.44 -11.51 -5.87
CA GLU A 34 -9.95 -11.98 -7.18
C GLU A 34 -8.95 -13.13 -7.02
N ALA A 35 -8.00 -13.02 -6.09
CA ALA A 35 -7.05 -14.09 -5.81
C ALA A 35 -7.76 -15.38 -5.35
N LEU A 36 -8.79 -15.26 -4.50
CA LEU A 36 -9.58 -16.41 -4.04
C LEU A 36 -10.42 -17.01 -5.17
N THR A 37 -10.97 -16.17 -6.04
CA THR A 37 -11.75 -16.61 -7.22
C THR A 37 -10.87 -17.43 -8.16
N LEU A 38 -9.70 -16.90 -8.53
CA LEU A 38 -8.72 -17.59 -9.39
C LEU A 38 -8.22 -18.90 -8.74
N ALA A 39 -8.02 -18.90 -7.41
CA ALA A 39 -7.64 -20.10 -6.68
C ALA A 39 -8.75 -21.17 -6.66
N ARG A 40 -10.02 -20.76 -6.53
CA ARG A 40 -11.20 -21.65 -6.54
C ARG A 40 -11.48 -22.24 -7.92
N ASP A 41 -11.20 -21.50 -8.99
CA ASP A 41 -11.36 -21.96 -10.38
C ASP A 41 -10.29 -22.98 -10.81
N GLY A 42 -9.45 -23.47 -9.89
CA GLY A 42 -8.38 -24.43 -10.16
C GLY A 42 -7.15 -23.81 -10.83
N SER A 43 -7.18 -22.50 -11.11
CA SER A 43 -6.10 -21.74 -11.75
C SER A 43 -5.08 -21.18 -10.76
N ALA A 44 -4.53 -22.04 -9.90
CA ALA A 44 -3.58 -21.65 -8.85
C ALA A 44 -2.34 -20.88 -9.38
N GLY A 45 -1.91 -21.18 -10.62
CA GLY A 45 -0.82 -20.45 -11.29
C GLY A 45 -1.17 -18.99 -11.58
N LEU A 46 -2.39 -18.73 -12.08
CA LEU A 46 -2.86 -17.37 -12.32
C LEU A 46 -3.08 -16.62 -11.00
N ALA A 47 -3.64 -17.29 -9.97
CA ALA A 47 -3.82 -16.70 -8.65
C ALA A 47 -2.47 -16.19 -8.08
N THR A 48 -1.44 -17.01 -8.21
CA THR A 48 -0.08 -16.71 -7.74
C THR A 48 0.56 -15.59 -8.57
N ALA A 49 0.42 -15.62 -9.90
CA ALA A 49 0.94 -14.59 -10.78
C ALA A 49 0.28 -13.23 -10.52
N TYR A 50 -1.05 -13.21 -10.32
CA TYR A 50 -1.80 -12.01 -9.97
C TYR A 50 -1.36 -11.46 -8.60
N ALA A 51 -1.24 -12.34 -7.60
CA ALA A 51 -0.80 -11.97 -6.27
C ALA A 51 0.62 -11.38 -6.27
N ALA A 52 1.57 -12.10 -6.85
CA ALA A 52 2.96 -11.69 -6.92
C ALA A 52 3.14 -10.42 -7.77
N GLY A 53 2.46 -10.34 -8.93
CA GLY A 53 2.50 -9.19 -9.82
C GLY A 53 1.97 -7.92 -9.14
N SER A 54 0.85 -8.03 -8.43
CA SER A 54 0.27 -6.90 -7.68
C SER A 54 1.21 -6.39 -6.59
N VAL A 55 1.83 -7.29 -5.82
CA VAL A 55 2.80 -6.93 -4.77
C VAL A 55 4.05 -6.30 -5.38
N ALA A 56 4.59 -6.89 -6.45
CA ALA A 56 5.78 -6.38 -7.13
C ALA A 56 5.56 -4.98 -7.72
N LEU A 57 4.43 -4.77 -8.39
CA LEU A 57 4.05 -3.46 -8.92
C LEU A 57 3.84 -2.44 -7.81
N GLY A 58 3.18 -2.83 -6.71
CA GLY A 58 3.03 -1.97 -5.53
C GLY A 58 4.37 -1.55 -4.93
N PHE A 59 5.32 -2.48 -4.80
CA PHE A 59 6.67 -2.17 -4.35
C PHE A 59 7.43 -1.26 -5.30
N ALA A 60 7.35 -1.51 -6.61
CA ALA A 60 7.99 -0.69 -7.63
C ALA A 60 7.44 0.75 -7.61
N ALA A 61 6.12 0.91 -7.50
CA ALA A 61 5.47 2.21 -7.37
C ALA A 61 5.89 2.94 -6.09
N ALA A 62 5.95 2.24 -4.95
CA ALA A 62 6.41 2.81 -3.70
C ALA A 62 7.88 3.28 -3.80
N TYR A 63 8.75 2.45 -4.37
CA TYR A 63 10.15 2.79 -4.60
C TYR A 63 10.28 4.02 -5.51
N ALA A 64 9.57 4.04 -6.64
CA ALA A 64 9.52 5.18 -7.54
C ALA A 64 9.05 6.46 -6.83
N GLY A 65 8.04 6.36 -5.96
CA GLY A 65 7.59 7.47 -5.11
C GLY A 65 8.67 8.00 -4.17
N THR A 66 9.48 7.11 -3.56
CA THR A 66 10.62 7.56 -2.72
C THR A 66 11.71 8.24 -3.52
N VAL A 67 12.00 7.76 -4.73
CA VAL A 67 12.98 8.38 -5.63
C VAL A 67 12.46 9.74 -6.10
N ALA A 68 11.20 9.82 -6.54
CA ALA A 68 10.57 11.07 -6.94
C ALA A 68 10.56 12.10 -5.79
N ALA A 69 10.20 11.69 -4.57
CA ALA A 69 10.25 12.55 -3.40
C ALA A 69 11.67 13.11 -3.14
N ARG A 70 12.71 12.29 -3.33
CA ARG A 70 14.11 12.73 -3.21
C ARG A 70 14.56 13.65 -4.35
N LEU A 71 14.02 13.47 -5.55
CA LEU A 71 14.31 14.30 -6.72
C LEU A 71 13.56 15.64 -6.72
N LEU A 72 12.41 15.73 -6.05
CA LEU A 72 11.66 16.99 -5.86
C LEU A 72 12.08 17.75 -4.59
N ALA A 73 12.54 17.05 -3.55
CA ALA A 73 13.12 17.66 -2.35
C ALA A 73 14.52 18.34 -2.46
N PRO A 74 15.30 18.34 -3.57
CA PRO A 74 16.58 19.05 -3.62
C PRO A 74 16.46 20.58 -3.63
N HIS A 75 15.24 21.14 -3.68
CA HIS A 75 14.97 22.57 -3.82
C HIS A 75 14.16 23.17 -2.65
N ALA A 76 14.04 22.46 -1.52
CA ALA A 76 13.34 22.93 -0.32
C ALA A 76 14.29 23.16 0.86
#